data_AF-A0A6C0KD60-F1
#
_entry.id   AF-A0A6C0KD60-F1
#
_cell.length_a   1.000
_cell.length_b   1.000
_cell.length_c   1.000
_cell.angle_alpha   90.00
_cell.angle_beta   90.00
_cell.angle_gamma   90.00
#
_symmetry.space_group_name_H-M   'P 1'
#
loop_
_entity.id
_entity.type
_entity.pdbx_description
1 polymer ?
#
loop_
_entity_poly.entity_id
_entity_poly.type
_entity_poly.pdbx_seq_one_letter_code
_entity_poly.pdbx_strand_id
1 'polypeptide(L)'
;MEVPATKIPASQLLTEDITNIIPYLDKYGVCVVPLKNISTGTRNRYLLRTNFYQNANQILKEEHQIKGLTLDEKIHPEKIKPRKAPDSSQGWINQYSMPIHHLIEQDQQFRDAISIVEGEPVSKFMQNRIRLGARKARLEITSLHFDGLPFEEPAEDGSVEFTKNPLTATIIGLTGQRRFCWWDIKDKNLRPIYDHWVEKGKKHFTNIDPTFMSSTYQGCRRYVDVDCSKHIHLIIFRECVPHEIASSPSISIFISPIKNWDNTFVPTTSYHPPEYRQLTLHESNLLGYCYNRNGICWPSGKKSWPFSHIRAYTHWLAKIKPRYISTNKNGKQTIMMQLPEGGQYDQHSEEYKARLKERNIVLPAIAFKSTTPNFIVDIASLPEPILRDHGFIL
;
A
#
# COMPACT_ATOMS: atom_id res chain seq x y z
N MET A 1 10.93 -15.86 -24.29
CA MET A 1 11.55 -14.74 -25.05
C MET A 1 11.73 -13.57 -24.12
N GLU A 2 12.91 -12.94 -24.11
CA GLU A 2 13.14 -11.71 -23.37
C GLU A 2 12.60 -10.54 -24.20
N VAL A 3 11.58 -9.84 -23.70
CA VAL A 3 11.04 -8.66 -24.39
C VAL A 3 11.90 -7.47 -24.01
N PRO A 4 12.62 -6.82 -24.92
CA PRO A 4 13.47 -5.69 -24.56
C PRO A 4 12.64 -4.53 -24.00
N ALA A 5 13.21 -3.78 -23.06
CA ALA A 5 12.60 -2.58 -22.48
C ALA A 5 13.57 -1.41 -22.62
N THR A 6 13.06 -0.26 -23.05
CA THR A 6 13.86 0.96 -23.21
C THR A 6 13.95 1.71 -21.89
N LYS A 7 15.17 2.02 -21.44
CA LYS A 7 15.38 2.88 -20.26
C LYS A 7 15.04 4.32 -20.60
N ILE A 8 14.19 4.94 -19.79
CA ILE A 8 13.91 6.37 -19.81
C ILE A 8 14.71 7.04 -18.69
N PRO A 9 15.48 8.10 -18.96
CA PRO A 9 16.15 8.88 -17.92
C PRO A 9 15.12 9.48 -16.95
N ALA A 10 15.36 9.37 -15.65
CA ALA A 10 14.43 9.92 -14.65
C ALA A 10 14.22 11.43 -14.80
N SER A 11 15.23 12.17 -15.28
CA SER A 11 15.13 13.60 -15.56
C SER A 11 14.09 13.96 -16.63
N GLN A 12 13.69 13.02 -17.49
CA GLN A 12 12.63 13.25 -18.48
C GLN A 12 11.21 13.13 -17.88
N LEU A 13 11.09 12.45 -16.74
CA LEU A 13 9.82 12.21 -16.05
C LEU A 13 9.67 13.06 -14.77
N LEU A 14 10.77 13.72 -14.36
CA LEU A 14 10.83 14.47 -13.12
C LEU A 14 10.32 15.90 -13.33
N THR A 15 9.37 16.32 -12.50
CA THR A 15 8.98 17.72 -12.36
C THR A 15 9.09 18.15 -10.90
N GLU A 16 9.60 19.36 -10.68
CA GLU A 16 9.62 19.99 -9.36
C GLU A 16 8.38 20.89 -9.14
N ASP A 17 7.80 21.38 -10.23
CA ASP A 17 6.54 22.11 -10.24
C ASP A 17 5.39 21.09 -10.35
N ILE A 18 4.62 20.98 -9.28
CA ILE A 18 3.51 20.03 -9.16
C ILE A 18 2.37 20.32 -10.14
N THR A 19 2.25 21.55 -10.66
CA THR A 19 1.24 21.87 -11.68
C THR A 19 1.46 21.12 -12.99
N ASN A 20 2.70 20.64 -13.22
CA ASN A 20 3.04 19.83 -14.40
C ASN A 20 2.77 18.33 -14.24
N ILE A 21 2.20 17.87 -13.10
CA ILE A 21 1.93 16.43 -12.91
C ILE A 21 1.02 15.88 -14.02
N ILE A 22 -0.13 16.52 -14.28
CA ILE A 22 -1.07 16.07 -15.31
C ILE A 22 -0.43 16.10 -16.71
N PRO A 23 0.20 17.21 -17.16
CA PRO A 23 0.95 17.23 -18.42
C PRO A 23 1.98 16.10 -18.58
N TYR A 24 2.70 15.73 -17.51
CA TYR A 24 3.66 14.63 -17.55
C TYR A 24 2.97 13.26 -17.65
N LEU A 25 1.86 13.06 -16.90
CA LEU A 25 1.07 11.84 -16.99
C LEU A 25 0.46 11.67 -18.40
N ASP A 26 -0.07 12.73 -19.00
CA ASP A 26 -0.58 12.70 -20.38
C ASP A 26 0.52 12.44 -21.39
N LYS A 27 1.72 13.00 -21.16
CA LYS A 27 2.84 12.87 -22.10
C LYS A 27 3.57 11.53 -21.99
N TYR A 28 3.74 10.96 -20.81
CA TYR A 28 4.62 9.81 -20.60
C TYR A 28 3.93 8.63 -19.90
N GLY A 29 2.70 8.80 -19.40
CA GLY A 29 2.00 7.82 -18.56
C GLY A 29 2.52 7.76 -17.11
N VAL A 30 3.62 8.45 -16.82
CA VAL A 30 4.33 8.43 -15.52
C VAL A 30 4.89 9.81 -15.23
N CYS A 31 4.78 10.24 -13.97
CA CYS A 31 5.37 11.46 -13.44
C CYS A 31 6.17 11.15 -12.18
N VAL A 32 7.31 11.83 -12.01
CA VAL A 32 8.15 11.73 -10.81
C VAL A 32 8.21 13.10 -10.14
N VAL A 33 7.85 13.16 -8.85
CA VAL A 33 7.86 14.40 -8.06
C VAL A 33 8.71 14.20 -6.81
N PRO A 34 9.79 14.97 -6.62
CA PRO A 34 10.55 14.94 -5.37
C PRO A 34 9.81 15.69 -4.26
N LEU A 35 9.65 15.07 -3.09
CA LEU A 35 9.17 15.75 -1.87
C LEU A 35 10.34 16.48 -1.21
N LYS A 36 10.55 17.74 -1.58
CA LYS A 36 11.72 18.53 -1.16
C LYS A 36 11.59 19.09 0.25
N ASN A 37 10.36 19.23 0.74
CA ASN A 37 10.07 19.71 2.09
C ASN A 37 10.51 18.72 3.18
N ILE A 38 10.70 17.44 2.82
CA ILE A 38 11.21 16.41 3.72
C ILE A 38 12.71 16.26 3.51
N SER A 39 13.50 16.77 4.47
CA SER A 39 14.95 16.59 4.45
C SER A 39 15.36 15.12 4.64
N THR A 40 16.51 14.74 4.11
CA THR A 40 17.12 13.40 4.31
C THR A 40 17.24 13.05 5.79
N GLY A 41 17.62 14.02 6.64
CA GLY A 41 17.73 13.84 8.08
C GLY A 41 16.39 13.55 8.75
N THR A 42 15.34 14.31 8.42
CA THR A 42 13.99 14.05 8.92
C THR A 42 13.49 12.69 8.48
N ARG A 43 13.58 12.36 7.18
CA ARG A 43 13.23 11.03 6.68
C ARG A 43 13.93 9.91 7.47
N ASN A 44 15.24 10.02 7.66
CA ASN A 44 16.04 8.97 8.32
C ASN A 44 15.62 8.79 9.79
N ARG A 45 15.27 9.85 10.52
CA ARG A 45 14.73 9.77 11.89
C ARG A 45 13.39 9.01 11.94
N TYR A 46 12.51 9.29 10.99
CA TYR A 46 11.21 8.60 10.91
C TYR A 46 11.36 7.14 10.43
N LEU A 47 12.28 6.86 9.51
CA LEU A 47 12.64 5.49 9.11
C LEU A 47 13.19 4.70 10.30
N LEU A 48 14.06 5.29 11.12
CA LEU A 48 14.60 4.64 12.33
C LEU A 48 13.46 4.17 13.24
N ARG A 49 12.48 5.03 13.50
CA ARG A 49 11.30 4.76 14.34
C ARG A 49 10.28 3.79 13.72
N THR A 50 10.37 3.52 12.42
CA THR A 50 9.43 2.61 11.72
C THR A 50 9.83 1.15 11.96
N ASN A 51 8.93 0.37 12.56
CA ASN A 51 9.17 -1.04 12.86
C ASN A 51 8.61 -1.95 11.76
N PHE A 52 9.49 -2.55 10.95
CA PHE A 52 9.07 -3.33 9.78
C PHE A 52 8.42 -4.67 10.15
N TYR A 53 8.80 -5.32 11.26
CA TYR A 53 8.28 -6.66 11.59
C TYR A 53 7.46 -6.73 12.89
N GLN A 54 7.17 -5.59 13.54
CA GLN A 54 6.34 -5.51 14.76
C GLN A 54 5.07 -6.36 14.67
N ASN A 55 4.29 -6.17 13.62
CA ASN A 55 3.04 -6.86 13.39
C ASN A 55 3.17 -8.40 13.29
N ALA A 56 4.23 -8.88 12.63
CA ALA A 56 4.54 -10.31 12.61
C ALA A 56 5.00 -10.80 13.99
N ASN A 57 5.89 -10.03 14.63
CA ASN A 57 6.48 -10.37 15.93
C ASN A 57 5.47 -10.39 17.08
N GLN A 58 4.36 -9.65 16.97
CA GLN A 58 3.26 -9.73 17.93
C GLN A 58 2.58 -11.11 17.93
N ILE A 59 2.59 -11.79 16.78
CA ILE A 59 1.94 -13.08 16.57
C ILE A 59 2.93 -14.24 16.78
N LEU A 60 4.20 -14.04 16.42
CA LEU A 60 5.26 -15.03 16.56
C LEU A 60 5.65 -15.25 18.03
N LYS A 61 6.03 -16.48 18.37
CA LYS A 61 6.72 -16.78 19.63
C LYS A 61 8.07 -16.06 19.67
N GLU A 62 8.57 -15.78 20.87
CA GLU A 62 9.77 -14.97 21.09
C GLU A 62 10.99 -15.49 20.32
N GLU A 63 11.24 -16.80 20.39
CA GLU A 63 12.33 -17.49 19.71
C GLU A 63 12.23 -17.48 18.17
N HIS A 64 11.09 -17.05 17.63
CA HIS A 64 10.84 -16.96 16.20
C HIS A 64 10.64 -15.53 15.71
N GLN A 65 10.77 -14.54 16.59
CA GLN A 65 10.64 -13.14 16.20
C GLN A 65 11.72 -12.74 15.18
N ILE A 66 11.30 -11.89 14.26
CA ILE A 66 12.10 -11.42 13.14
C ILE A 66 12.86 -10.18 13.59
N LYS A 67 14.19 -10.22 13.50
CA LYS A 67 15.05 -9.07 13.79
C LYS A 67 14.67 -7.88 12.89
N GLY A 68 14.52 -6.70 13.49
CA GLY A 68 14.29 -5.45 12.76
C GLY A 68 15.38 -5.12 11.73
N LEU A 69 15.06 -4.23 10.79
CA LEU A 69 16.08 -3.61 9.92
C LEU A 69 16.82 -2.53 10.70
N THR A 70 18.15 -2.48 10.57
CA THR A 70 18.94 -1.34 11.08
C THR A 70 18.68 -0.09 10.25
N LEU A 71 19.10 1.09 10.72
CA LEU A 71 19.02 2.30 9.91
C LEU A 71 19.89 2.19 8.65
N ASP A 72 21.11 1.64 8.76
CA ASP A 72 21.99 1.39 7.61
C ASP A 72 21.27 0.54 6.54
N GLU A 73 20.62 -0.55 6.94
CA GLU A 73 19.81 -1.36 6.02
C GLU A 73 18.64 -0.59 5.39
N LYS A 74 18.00 0.30 6.16
CA LYS A 74 16.85 1.09 5.67
C LYS A 74 17.27 2.17 4.66
N ILE A 75 18.44 2.77 4.83
CA ILE A 75 18.95 3.80 3.90
C ILE A 75 19.76 3.20 2.74
N HIS A 76 20.22 1.95 2.89
CA HIS A 76 20.91 1.15 1.87
C HIS A 76 20.16 -0.17 1.60
N PRO A 77 19.01 -0.14 0.91
CA PRO A 77 18.18 -1.33 0.73
C PRO A 77 18.88 -2.48 -0.02
N GLU A 78 19.92 -2.20 -0.80
CA GLU A 78 20.78 -3.19 -1.45
C GLU A 78 21.51 -4.10 -0.45
N LYS A 79 21.76 -3.60 0.77
CA LYS A 79 22.40 -4.37 1.86
C LYS A 79 21.41 -5.29 2.58
N ILE A 80 20.10 -5.05 2.47
CA ILE A 80 19.08 -5.80 3.22
C ILE A 80 19.22 -7.29 2.94
N LYS A 81 19.43 -8.09 3.99
CA LYS A 81 19.30 -9.55 3.91
C LYS A 81 17.81 -9.92 4.03
N PRO A 82 17.24 -10.64 3.04
CA PRO A 82 15.86 -11.08 3.12
C PRO A 82 15.62 -11.84 4.42
N ARG A 83 14.68 -11.36 5.21
CA ARG A 83 14.22 -12.02 6.42
C ARG A 83 13.01 -12.87 6.05
N LYS A 84 12.96 -14.11 6.56
CA LYS A 84 11.78 -14.94 6.37
C LYS A 84 10.64 -14.35 7.20
N ALA A 85 9.71 -13.70 6.53
CA ALA A 85 8.56 -13.06 7.14
C ALA A 85 7.25 -13.64 6.60
N PRO A 86 6.21 -13.72 7.43
CA PRO A 86 4.90 -14.18 7.02
C PRO A 86 4.29 -13.14 6.06
N ASP A 87 3.64 -13.62 5.00
CA ASP A 87 3.06 -12.82 3.91
C ASP A 87 4.04 -11.86 3.19
N SER A 88 5.34 -12.14 3.21
CA SER A 88 6.35 -11.30 2.54
C SER A 88 6.47 -11.53 1.03
N SER A 89 5.39 -11.96 0.38
CA SER A 89 5.37 -12.20 -1.06
C SER A 89 5.64 -10.89 -1.81
N GLN A 90 6.50 -10.93 -2.83
CA GLN A 90 6.94 -9.74 -3.60
C GLN A 90 7.49 -8.58 -2.73
N GLY A 91 7.94 -8.89 -1.51
CA GLY A 91 8.52 -7.91 -0.58
C GLY A 91 7.52 -7.09 0.22
N TRP A 92 6.22 -7.40 0.18
CA TRP A 92 5.21 -6.71 0.98
C TRP A 92 5.34 -7.05 2.46
N ILE A 93 5.30 -6.03 3.31
CA ILE A 93 5.40 -6.18 4.76
C ILE A 93 4.15 -5.57 5.37
N ASN A 94 3.36 -6.40 6.07
CA ASN A 94 2.06 -6.04 6.63
C ASN A 94 2.22 -5.06 7.81
N GLN A 95 2.54 -3.80 7.51
CA GLN A 95 2.71 -2.70 8.45
C GLN A 95 2.03 -1.45 7.93
N TYR A 96 1.31 -0.80 8.84
CA TYR A 96 0.43 0.32 8.60
C TYR A 96 0.64 1.32 9.74
N SER A 97 0.22 2.57 9.57
CA SER A 97 0.19 3.58 10.65
C SER A 97 1.53 3.83 11.30
N MET A 98 2.62 3.65 10.54
CA MET A 98 3.96 3.87 11.05
C MET A 98 4.34 5.35 11.00
N PRO A 99 5.34 5.79 11.79
CA PRO A 99 5.80 7.17 11.75
C PRO A 99 6.13 7.67 10.34
N ILE A 100 6.68 6.81 9.47
CA ILE A 100 6.98 7.21 8.09
C ILE A 100 5.73 7.51 7.27
N HIS A 101 4.60 6.85 7.52
CA HIS A 101 3.32 7.18 6.86
C HIS A 101 2.83 8.56 7.29
N HIS A 102 2.83 8.83 8.61
CA HIS A 102 2.42 10.12 9.14
C HIS A 102 3.28 11.28 8.63
N LEU A 103 4.58 11.04 8.44
CA LEU A 103 5.47 12.06 7.87
C LEU A 103 5.04 12.46 6.47
N ILE A 104 4.68 11.50 5.61
CA ILE A 104 4.24 11.79 4.24
C ILE A 104 2.87 12.44 4.22
N GLU A 105 1.92 11.92 5.02
CA GLU A 105 0.57 12.48 5.07
C GLU A 105 0.55 13.93 5.54
N GLN A 106 1.47 14.33 6.43
CA GLN A 106 1.55 15.72 6.89
C GLN A 106 2.31 16.65 5.93
N ASP A 107 2.90 16.13 4.85
CA ASP A 107 3.64 16.94 3.90
C ASP A 107 2.68 17.65 2.93
N GLN A 108 2.74 18.99 2.90
CA GLN A 108 1.84 19.78 2.07
C GLN A 108 2.08 19.54 0.56
N GLN A 109 3.34 19.36 0.15
CA GLN A 109 3.65 19.10 -1.26
C GLN A 109 3.07 17.76 -1.73
N PHE A 110 3.08 16.74 -0.86
CA PHE A 110 2.37 15.49 -1.10
C PHE A 110 0.85 15.71 -1.23
N ARG A 111 0.21 16.43 -0.30
CA ARG A 111 -1.24 16.69 -0.34
C ARG A 111 -1.66 17.45 -1.60
N ASP A 112 -0.90 18.47 -1.97
CA ASP A 112 -1.17 19.28 -3.16
C ASP A 112 -1.00 18.43 -4.42
N ALA A 113 0.07 17.61 -4.49
CA ALA A 113 0.30 16.70 -5.61
C ALA A 113 -0.84 15.69 -5.78
N ILE A 114 -1.33 15.10 -4.68
CA ILE A 114 -2.46 14.16 -4.74
C ILE A 114 -3.76 14.89 -5.10
N SER A 115 -4.00 16.11 -4.60
CA SER A 115 -5.19 16.90 -4.97
C SER A 115 -5.19 17.29 -6.45
N ILE A 116 -4.02 17.60 -7.03
CA ILE A 116 -3.88 17.83 -8.48
C ILE A 116 -4.23 16.57 -9.27
N VAL A 117 -3.78 15.41 -8.80
CA VAL A 117 -4.07 14.11 -9.44
C VAL A 117 -5.55 13.77 -9.40
N GLU A 118 -6.21 13.96 -8.25
CA GLU A 118 -7.64 13.66 -8.09
C GLU A 118 -8.55 14.73 -8.71
N GLY A 119 -8.01 15.92 -9.03
CA GLY A 119 -8.77 17.05 -9.58
C GLY A 119 -9.61 17.80 -8.54
N GLU A 120 -9.53 17.40 -7.27
CA GLU A 120 -10.26 17.99 -6.16
C GLU A 120 -9.41 17.94 -4.87
N PRO A 121 -9.67 18.82 -3.88
CA PRO A 121 -8.97 18.77 -2.60
C PRO A 121 -9.15 17.42 -1.90
N VAL A 122 -8.04 16.77 -1.55
CA VAL A 122 -8.06 15.49 -0.82
C VAL A 122 -7.84 15.72 0.67
N SER A 123 -8.79 15.22 1.47
CA SER A 123 -8.77 15.33 2.93
C SER A 123 -8.83 13.99 3.65
N LYS A 124 -8.79 12.86 2.94
CA LYS A 124 -8.90 11.53 3.52
C LYS A 124 -7.93 10.57 2.84
N PHE A 125 -7.26 9.75 3.64
CA PHE A 125 -6.23 8.83 3.17
C PHE A 125 -6.39 7.44 3.76
N MET A 126 -5.88 6.43 3.05
CA MET A 126 -5.75 5.07 3.53
C MET A 126 -4.33 4.54 3.26
N GLN A 127 -3.65 4.16 4.33
CA GLN A 127 -2.23 3.78 4.30
C GLN A 127 -2.00 2.33 3.94
N ASN A 128 -0.98 2.07 3.11
CA ASN A 128 -0.61 0.73 2.67
C ASN A 128 0.63 0.15 3.33
N ARG A 129 0.72 -1.16 3.15
CA ARG A 129 1.85 -1.97 3.48
C ARG A 129 3.14 -1.35 2.96
N ILE A 130 4.20 -1.57 3.72
CA ILE A 130 5.54 -1.21 3.30
C ILE A 130 6.01 -2.27 2.31
N ARG A 131 6.69 -1.86 1.24
CA ARG A 131 7.32 -2.78 0.29
C ARG A 131 8.84 -2.68 0.37
N LEU A 132 9.47 -3.81 0.66
CA LEU A 132 10.91 -4.03 0.53
C LEU A 132 11.18 -4.61 -0.86
N GLY A 133 11.80 -3.82 -1.72
CA GLY A 133 12.20 -4.28 -3.04
C GLY A 133 13.30 -5.36 -2.98
N ALA A 134 13.53 -6.02 -4.11
CA ALA A 134 14.57 -7.03 -4.22
C ALA A 134 15.97 -6.39 -4.26
N ARG A 135 17.00 -7.13 -3.83
CA ARG A 135 18.40 -6.67 -3.89
C ARG A 135 18.89 -6.30 -5.28
N LYS A 136 18.34 -6.95 -6.32
CA LYS A 136 18.71 -6.74 -7.70
C LYS A 136 17.53 -6.15 -8.45
N ALA A 137 17.84 -5.24 -9.36
CA ALA A 137 16.85 -4.70 -10.27
C ALA A 137 16.44 -5.77 -11.29
N ARG A 138 15.14 -5.99 -11.44
CA ARG A 138 14.58 -6.94 -12.39
C ARG A 138 13.24 -6.43 -12.90
N LEU A 139 13.04 -6.61 -14.19
CA LEU A 139 11.73 -6.44 -14.83
C LEU A 139 10.98 -7.77 -14.72
N GLU A 140 9.70 -7.72 -14.40
CA GLU A 140 8.91 -8.88 -14.04
C GLU A 140 7.73 -8.99 -15.00
N ILE A 141 8.00 -9.33 -16.26
CA ILE A 141 7.01 -9.29 -17.34
C ILE A 141 5.79 -10.18 -17.06
N THR A 142 5.96 -11.24 -16.28
CA THR A 142 4.86 -12.13 -15.84
C THR A 142 3.87 -11.46 -14.88
N SER A 143 4.20 -10.26 -14.38
CA SER A 143 3.31 -9.43 -13.56
C SER A 143 2.64 -8.32 -14.37
N LEU A 144 2.65 -8.39 -15.71
CA LEU A 144 2.04 -7.38 -16.57
C LEU A 144 0.50 -7.37 -16.42
N HIS A 145 -0.02 -6.21 -16.08
CA HIS A 145 -1.45 -5.98 -15.86
C HIS A 145 -1.81 -4.50 -16.10
N PHE A 146 -3.10 -4.22 -16.16
CA PHE A 146 -3.67 -2.92 -15.80
C PHE A 146 -4.69 -3.13 -14.68
N ASP A 147 -4.93 -2.06 -13.93
CA ASP A 147 -5.91 -1.99 -12.84
C ASP A 147 -7.00 -0.94 -13.18
N GLY A 148 -8.21 -1.16 -12.66
CA GLY A 148 -9.40 -0.36 -12.95
C GLY A 148 -10.16 -0.80 -14.22
N LEU A 149 -11.10 0.05 -14.65
CA LEU A 149 -11.76 -0.07 -15.96
C LEU A 149 -10.93 0.78 -16.95
N PRO A 150 -10.02 0.18 -17.72
CA PRO A 150 -8.97 0.92 -18.43
C PRO A 150 -9.45 1.73 -19.64
N PHE A 151 -10.59 1.38 -20.25
CA PHE A 151 -11.04 1.94 -21.53
C PHE A 151 -12.44 2.55 -21.40
N GLU A 152 -12.71 3.56 -22.24
CA GLU A 152 -14.09 3.94 -22.56
C GLU A 152 -14.76 2.85 -23.42
N GLU A 153 -16.09 2.90 -23.54
CA GLU A 153 -16.75 2.12 -24.59
C GLU A 153 -16.33 2.66 -25.97
N PRO A 154 -16.13 1.78 -26.97
CA PRO A 154 -15.74 2.21 -28.31
C PRO A 154 -16.71 3.23 -28.89
N ALA A 155 -16.18 4.24 -29.57
CA ALA A 155 -17.01 5.21 -30.29
C ALA A 155 -17.71 4.55 -31.49
N GLU A 156 -18.65 5.26 -32.12
CA GLU A 156 -19.41 4.75 -33.28
C GLU A 156 -18.52 4.35 -34.46
N ASP A 157 -17.39 5.03 -34.64
CA ASP A 157 -16.38 4.72 -35.65
C ASP A 157 -15.47 3.53 -35.28
N GLY A 158 -15.68 2.93 -34.11
CA GLY A 158 -14.92 1.81 -33.57
C GLY A 158 -13.59 2.17 -32.92
N SER A 159 -13.28 3.47 -32.80
CA SER A 159 -12.09 3.96 -32.09
C SER A 159 -12.20 3.66 -30.59
N VAL A 160 -11.04 3.42 -29.96
CA VAL A 160 -10.94 3.07 -28.54
C VAL A 160 -9.98 4.03 -27.88
N GLU A 161 -10.41 4.58 -26.75
CA GLU A 161 -9.62 5.46 -25.89
C GLU A 161 -9.44 4.83 -24.50
N PHE A 162 -8.36 5.20 -23.82
CA PHE A 162 -8.27 4.97 -22.38
C PHE A 162 -9.39 5.74 -21.67
N THR A 163 -9.77 5.27 -20.48
CA THR A 163 -10.78 5.97 -19.68
C THR A 163 -10.37 7.41 -19.38
N LYS A 164 -11.35 8.31 -19.41
CA LYS A 164 -11.22 9.72 -19.04
C LYS A 164 -11.15 9.92 -17.52
N ASN A 165 -11.52 8.90 -16.76
CA ASN A 165 -11.47 8.89 -15.29
C ASN A 165 -10.54 7.78 -14.77
N PRO A 166 -9.24 7.80 -15.13
CA PRO A 166 -8.33 6.73 -14.75
C PRO A 166 -8.07 6.73 -13.25
N LEU A 167 -8.01 5.54 -12.66
CA LEU A 167 -7.39 5.39 -11.34
C LEU A 167 -5.91 5.79 -11.44
N THR A 168 -5.46 6.62 -10.50
CA THR A 168 -4.06 7.01 -10.40
C THR A 168 -3.45 6.43 -9.14
N ALA A 169 -2.28 5.83 -9.29
CA ALA A 169 -1.54 5.25 -8.19
C ALA A 169 -0.20 5.96 -7.99
N THR A 170 0.21 5.99 -6.72
CA THR A 170 1.46 6.63 -6.31
C THR A 170 2.31 5.65 -5.54
N ILE A 171 3.48 5.32 -6.09
CA ILE A 171 4.54 4.66 -5.34
C ILE A 171 5.34 5.76 -4.63
N ILE A 172 5.40 5.72 -3.30
CA ILE A 172 6.21 6.64 -2.51
C ILE A 172 7.54 5.97 -2.23
N GLY A 173 8.56 6.30 -3.02
CA GLY A 173 9.91 5.78 -2.87
C GLY A 173 10.66 6.48 -1.74
N LEU A 174 10.93 5.76 -0.65
CA LEU A 174 11.54 6.32 0.56
C LEU A 174 13.07 6.35 0.47
N THR A 175 13.68 5.25 0.04
CA THR A 175 15.15 5.06 -0.05
C THR A 175 15.53 4.08 -1.16
N GLY A 176 16.79 4.14 -1.58
CA GLY A 176 17.36 3.26 -2.60
C GLY A 176 16.91 3.60 -4.03
N GLN A 177 17.13 2.67 -4.96
CA GLN A 177 16.73 2.83 -6.36
C GLN A 177 15.40 2.14 -6.61
N ARG A 178 14.36 2.92 -6.98
CA ARG A 178 13.04 2.41 -7.31
C ARG A 178 12.87 2.31 -8.83
N ARG A 179 12.70 1.08 -9.33
CA ARG A 179 12.39 0.82 -10.74
C ARG A 179 10.90 0.79 -10.99
N PHE A 180 10.44 1.50 -12.00
CA PHE A 180 9.07 1.42 -12.51
C PHE A 180 9.10 1.02 -13.99
N CYS A 181 8.13 0.20 -14.43
CA CYS A 181 8.06 -0.31 -15.79
C CYS A 181 6.62 -0.29 -16.28
N TRP A 182 6.42 0.22 -17.50
CA TRP A 182 5.13 0.38 -18.15
C TRP A 182 5.24 0.21 -19.66
N TRP A 183 4.10 0.14 -20.31
CA TRP A 183 3.98 0.07 -21.77
C TRP A 183 3.38 1.38 -22.29
N ASP A 184 4.21 2.15 -22.99
CA ASP A 184 3.85 3.44 -23.57
C ASP A 184 3.13 3.22 -24.91
N ILE A 185 1.80 3.05 -24.81
CA ILE A 185 0.92 2.71 -25.94
C ILE A 185 -0.18 3.75 -26.20
N LYS A 186 -0.12 4.92 -25.55
CA LYS A 186 -1.17 5.95 -25.63
C LYS A 186 -1.42 6.48 -27.05
N ASP A 187 -0.37 6.57 -27.86
CA ASP A 187 -0.44 7.05 -29.25
C ASP A 187 -0.53 5.87 -30.24
N LYS A 188 -0.96 4.70 -29.77
CA LYS A 188 -1.13 3.47 -30.57
C LYS A 188 -2.60 3.11 -30.69
N ASN A 189 -2.91 2.25 -31.65
CA ASN A 189 -4.24 1.66 -31.76
C ASN A 189 -4.53 0.80 -30.51
N LEU A 190 -5.50 1.21 -29.68
CA LEU A 190 -5.88 0.53 -28.45
C LEU A 190 -6.87 -0.62 -28.68
N ARG A 191 -7.43 -0.77 -29.89
CA ARG A 191 -8.44 -1.80 -30.17
C ARG A 191 -7.97 -3.23 -29.81
N PRO A 192 -6.76 -3.68 -30.15
CA PRO A 192 -6.31 -5.03 -29.80
C PRO A 192 -6.28 -5.31 -28.29
N ILE A 193 -5.81 -4.36 -27.48
CA ILE A 193 -5.74 -4.54 -26.02
C ILE A 193 -7.14 -4.43 -25.37
N TYR A 194 -8.03 -3.63 -25.95
CA TYR A 194 -9.44 -3.58 -25.56
C TYR A 194 -10.14 -4.90 -25.84
N ASP A 195 -9.99 -5.48 -27.04
CA ASP A 195 -10.59 -6.75 -27.38
C ASP A 195 -10.09 -7.87 -26.43
N HIS A 196 -8.79 -7.88 -26.10
CA HIS A 196 -8.24 -8.77 -25.06
C HIS A 196 -8.90 -8.55 -23.69
N TRP A 197 -9.15 -7.30 -23.28
CA TRP A 197 -9.85 -7.00 -22.02
C TRP A 197 -11.31 -7.48 -22.04
N VAL A 198 -12.00 -7.33 -23.16
CA VAL A 198 -13.37 -7.83 -23.37
C VAL A 198 -13.40 -9.36 -23.26
N GLU A 199 -12.48 -10.05 -23.92
CA GLU A 199 -12.35 -11.52 -23.84
C GLU A 199 -12.10 -12.02 -22.40
N LYS A 200 -11.43 -11.21 -21.57
CA LYS A 200 -11.20 -11.50 -20.15
C LYS A 200 -12.40 -11.14 -19.25
N GLY A 201 -13.48 -10.61 -19.84
CA GLY A 201 -14.74 -10.29 -19.17
C GLY A 201 -14.76 -8.90 -18.53
N LYS A 202 -14.04 -7.93 -19.08
CA LYS A 202 -14.01 -6.53 -18.63
C LYS A 202 -13.71 -6.35 -17.13
N LYS A 203 -12.71 -7.08 -16.61
CA LYS A 203 -12.38 -7.10 -15.17
C LYS A 203 -11.56 -5.88 -14.74
N HIS A 204 -11.76 -5.44 -13.50
CA HIS A 204 -10.98 -4.39 -12.84
C HIS A 204 -9.50 -4.73 -12.64
N PHE A 205 -9.13 -6.00 -12.60
CA PHE A 205 -7.76 -6.45 -12.59
C PHE A 205 -7.62 -7.43 -13.75
N THR A 206 -6.76 -7.13 -14.72
CA THR A 206 -6.58 -7.99 -15.89
C THR A 206 -5.10 -8.24 -16.14
N ASN A 207 -4.69 -9.50 -15.97
CA ASN A 207 -3.38 -9.95 -16.44
C ASN A 207 -3.36 -9.92 -17.98
N ILE A 208 -2.26 -9.46 -18.53
CA ILE A 208 -2.07 -9.35 -19.98
C ILE A 208 -0.98 -10.33 -20.39
N ASP A 209 -1.21 -11.04 -21.49
CA ASP A 209 -0.20 -11.94 -22.03
C ASP A 209 1.01 -11.11 -22.53
N PRO A 210 2.21 -11.31 -21.97
CA PRO A 210 3.43 -10.65 -22.45
C PRO A 210 3.73 -10.89 -23.92
N THR A 211 3.41 -12.08 -24.44
CA THR A 211 3.68 -12.42 -25.85
C THR A 211 2.79 -11.59 -26.76
N PHE A 212 1.49 -11.52 -26.47
CA PHE A 212 0.56 -10.60 -27.13
C PHE A 212 1.04 -9.15 -27.11
N MET A 213 1.45 -8.64 -25.94
CA MET A 213 1.92 -7.25 -25.84
C MET A 213 3.18 -7.01 -26.67
N SER A 214 4.11 -7.97 -26.69
CA SER A 214 5.35 -7.86 -27.45
C SER A 214 5.16 -7.91 -28.96
N SER A 215 4.18 -8.67 -29.46
CA SER A 215 3.87 -8.75 -30.89
C SER A 215 3.08 -7.54 -31.38
N THR A 216 2.14 -7.05 -30.56
CA THR A 216 1.20 -5.99 -30.95
C THR A 216 1.78 -4.60 -30.72
N TYR A 217 2.50 -4.41 -29.61
CA TYR A 217 3.04 -3.11 -29.18
C TYR A 217 4.57 -3.15 -29.09
N GLN A 218 5.20 -3.58 -30.18
CA GLN A 218 6.66 -3.69 -30.25
C GLN A 218 7.35 -2.36 -29.95
N GLY A 219 8.37 -2.41 -29.10
CA GLY A 219 9.15 -1.22 -28.75
C GLY A 219 8.39 -0.21 -27.89
N CYS A 220 7.26 -0.58 -27.26
CA CYS A 220 6.52 0.27 -26.31
C CYS A 220 6.88 0.01 -24.84
N ARG A 221 7.61 -1.07 -24.52
CA ARG A 221 8.02 -1.38 -23.15
C ARG A 221 9.08 -0.36 -22.66
N ARG A 222 8.81 0.31 -21.54
CA ARG A 222 9.63 1.36 -20.94
C ARG A 222 9.95 1.04 -19.49
N TYR A 223 11.08 1.54 -18.99
CA TYR A 223 11.33 1.56 -17.55
C TYR A 223 12.15 2.78 -17.13
N VAL A 224 11.99 3.18 -15.87
CA VAL A 224 12.78 4.23 -15.23
C VAL A 224 13.37 3.70 -13.94
N ASP A 225 14.60 4.13 -13.61
CA ASP A 225 15.22 3.95 -12.31
C ASP A 225 15.24 5.32 -11.60
N VAL A 226 14.52 5.44 -10.48
CA VAL A 226 14.44 6.66 -9.67
C VAL A 226 15.29 6.49 -8.41
N ASP A 227 16.26 7.38 -8.19
CA ASP A 227 17.09 7.37 -6.98
C ASP A 227 16.42 8.13 -5.83
N CYS A 228 15.91 7.39 -4.87
CA CYS A 228 15.23 7.91 -3.68
C CYS A 228 16.19 8.10 -2.49
N SER A 229 17.51 8.02 -2.70
CA SER A 229 18.49 8.09 -1.61
C SER A 229 18.58 9.49 -1.00
N LYS A 230 18.45 10.55 -1.82
CA LYS A 230 18.51 11.95 -1.38
C LYS A 230 17.14 12.49 -0.94
N HIS A 231 16.14 12.34 -1.78
CA HIS A 231 14.76 12.81 -1.55
C HIS A 231 13.78 11.63 -1.63
N ILE A 232 12.68 11.75 -0.90
CA ILE A 232 11.51 10.90 -1.13
C ILE A 232 10.93 11.31 -2.48
N HIS A 233 10.58 10.34 -3.31
CA HIS A 233 9.95 10.62 -4.61
C HIS A 233 8.57 9.98 -4.67
N LEU A 234 7.60 10.75 -5.17
CA LEU A 234 6.34 10.22 -5.69
C LEU A 234 6.59 9.75 -7.11
N ILE A 235 6.28 8.49 -7.40
CA ILE A 235 6.22 7.95 -8.76
C ILE A 235 4.74 7.70 -9.04
N ILE A 236 4.14 8.62 -9.78
CA ILE A 236 2.71 8.70 -10.06
C ILE A 236 2.47 8.12 -11.45
N PHE A 237 1.47 7.26 -11.60
CA PHE A 237 1.14 6.63 -12.87
C PHE A 237 -0.36 6.30 -12.95
N ARG A 238 -0.89 6.26 -14.17
CA ARG A 238 -2.28 5.84 -14.42
C ARG A 238 -2.37 4.32 -14.46
N GLU A 239 -3.23 3.73 -13.63
CA GLU A 239 -3.37 2.27 -13.51
C GLU A 239 -3.98 1.63 -14.76
N CYS A 240 -4.71 2.41 -15.59
CA CYS A 240 -5.23 1.96 -16.88
C CYS A 240 -4.12 1.65 -17.91
N VAL A 241 -2.92 2.22 -17.74
CA VAL A 241 -1.77 1.96 -18.60
C VAL A 241 -1.13 0.63 -18.19
N PRO A 242 -0.85 -0.30 -19.12
CA PRO A 242 -0.24 -1.58 -18.77
C PRO A 242 1.12 -1.40 -18.09
N HIS A 243 1.31 -2.04 -16.94
CA HIS A 243 2.50 -1.89 -16.11
C HIS A 243 2.89 -3.18 -15.40
N GLU A 244 4.13 -3.19 -14.88
CA GLU A 244 4.73 -4.36 -14.23
C GLU A 244 5.14 -4.07 -12.78
N ILE A 245 5.08 -5.10 -11.95
CA ILE A 245 5.60 -5.06 -10.58
C ILE A 245 7.12 -5.27 -10.62
N ALA A 246 7.86 -4.29 -11.15
CA ALA A 246 9.31 -4.33 -11.20
C ALA A 246 9.94 -4.37 -9.79
N SER A 247 11.06 -5.08 -9.66
CA SER A 247 11.84 -5.15 -8.43
C SER A 247 13.12 -4.34 -8.54
N SER A 248 13.56 -3.75 -7.44
CA SER A 248 14.80 -2.97 -7.34
C SER A 248 15.14 -2.75 -5.86
N PRO A 249 16.42 -2.46 -5.51
CA PRO A 249 16.81 -2.26 -4.12
C PRO A 249 16.24 -0.94 -3.60
N SER A 250 15.03 -1.01 -3.04
CA SER A 250 14.28 0.16 -2.58
C SER A 250 13.39 -0.18 -1.38
N ILE A 251 13.05 0.85 -0.62
CA ILE A 251 11.92 0.81 0.32
C ILE A 251 10.87 1.78 -0.18
N SER A 252 9.62 1.32 -0.25
CA SER A 252 8.49 2.15 -0.68
C SER A 252 7.27 1.92 0.19
N ILE A 253 6.39 2.91 0.25
CA ILE A 253 5.05 2.81 0.81
C ILE A 253 4.03 3.30 -0.21
N PHE A 254 2.76 3.09 0.09
CA PHE A 254 1.65 3.57 -0.71
C PHE A 254 0.64 4.19 0.24
N ILE A 255 0.11 5.34 -0.13
CA ILE A 255 -0.95 6.03 0.61
C ILE A 255 -1.96 6.42 -0.46
N SER A 256 -3.18 5.90 -0.33
CA SER A 256 -4.24 6.10 -1.31
C SER A 256 -5.18 7.20 -0.83
N PRO A 257 -5.54 8.17 -1.68
CA PRO A 257 -6.67 9.05 -1.38
C PRO A 257 -7.96 8.22 -1.33
N ILE A 258 -8.92 8.63 -0.51
CA ILE A 258 -10.28 8.05 -0.51
C ILE A 258 -11.30 9.19 -0.55
N LYS A 259 -12.39 9.00 -1.29
CA LYS A 259 -13.45 10.02 -1.37
C LYS A 259 -14.26 10.07 -0.07
N ASN A 260 -14.65 8.90 0.42
CA ASN A 260 -15.49 8.76 1.61
C ASN A 260 -15.03 7.59 2.47
N TRP A 261 -15.29 7.70 3.76
CA TRP A 261 -15.22 6.57 4.67
C TRP A 261 -16.38 5.62 4.39
N ASP A 262 -16.06 4.34 4.22
CA ASP A 262 -17.04 3.32 3.89
C ASP A 262 -17.72 2.79 5.15
N ASN A 263 -19.01 3.11 5.31
CA ASN A 263 -19.82 2.68 6.45
C ASN A 263 -20.63 1.40 6.17
N THR A 264 -20.27 0.65 5.14
CA THR A 264 -20.92 -0.65 4.85
C THR A 264 -20.44 -1.74 5.80
N PHE A 265 -21.33 -2.68 6.10
CA PHE A 265 -21.00 -3.89 6.85
C PHE A 265 -20.57 -5.00 5.89
N VAL A 266 -19.43 -5.62 6.19
CA VAL A 266 -18.89 -6.73 5.39
C VAL A 266 -18.64 -7.95 6.28
N PRO A 267 -19.02 -9.17 5.84
CA PRO A 267 -18.74 -10.38 6.60
C PRO A 267 -17.23 -10.56 6.88
N THR A 268 -16.92 -10.87 8.14
CA THR A 268 -15.55 -11.22 8.54
C THR A 268 -15.26 -12.69 8.26
N THR A 269 -13.97 -13.05 8.25
CA THR A 269 -13.50 -14.44 8.09
C THR A 269 -12.46 -14.73 9.16
N SER A 270 -11.92 -15.96 9.23
CA SER A 270 -10.86 -16.33 10.20
C SER A 270 -9.57 -15.51 10.06
N TYR A 271 -9.41 -14.78 8.95
CA TYR A 271 -8.32 -13.82 8.77
C TYR A 271 -8.49 -12.56 9.62
N HIS A 272 -9.66 -12.26 10.17
CA HIS A 272 -9.91 -11.03 10.92
C HIS A 272 -10.09 -11.32 12.42
N PRO A 273 -9.76 -10.36 13.30
CA PRO A 273 -10.14 -10.42 14.71
C PRO A 273 -11.67 -10.55 14.87
N PRO A 274 -12.16 -11.34 15.84
CA PRO A 274 -13.60 -11.46 16.12
C PRO A 274 -14.31 -10.13 16.40
N GLU A 275 -13.58 -9.15 16.93
CA GLU A 275 -14.04 -7.80 17.25
C GLU A 275 -14.58 -7.05 16.02
N TYR A 276 -14.17 -7.44 14.81
CA TYR A 276 -14.60 -6.79 13.57
C TYR A 276 -15.99 -7.24 13.10
N ARG A 277 -16.59 -8.29 13.69
CA ARG A 277 -17.83 -8.92 13.19
C ARG A 277 -19.03 -7.98 13.07
N GLN A 278 -19.06 -6.94 13.89
CA GLN A 278 -20.19 -6.00 13.98
C GLN A 278 -19.74 -4.57 13.68
N LEU A 279 -18.61 -4.40 12.99
CA LEU A 279 -18.10 -3.09 12.60
C LEU A 279 -18.35 -2.85 11.13
N THR A 280 -18.59 -1.59 10.77
CA THR A 280 -18.47 -1.15 9.38
C THR A 280 -17.02 -1.23 8.91
N LEU A 281 -16.78 -1.10 7.61
CA LEU A 281 -15.43 -1.03 7.07
C LEU A 281 -14.62 0.10 7.73
N HIS A 282 -15.19 1.30 7.86
CA HIS A 282 -14.53 2.43 8.49
C HIS A 282 -14.27 2.21 9.99
N GLU A 283 -15.25 1.76 10.76
CA GLU A 283 -15.06 1.46 12.18
C GLU A 283 -13.96 0.41 12.40
N SER A 284 -13.88 -0.59 11.50
CA SER A 284 -12.82 -1.58 11.53
C SER A 284 -11.45 -0.96 11.21
N ASN A 285 -11.38 0.04 10.32
CA ASN A 285 -10.15 0.79 10.04
C ASN A 285 -9.71 1.58 11.27
N LEU A 286 -10.61 2.30 11.93
CA LEU A 286 -10.31 3.04 13.16
C LEU A 286 -9.74 2.10 14.23
N LEU A 287 -10.41 0.96 14.47
CA LEU A 287 -9.93 -0.03 15.44
C LEU A 287 -8.61 -0.67 15.01
N GLY A 288 -8.43 -1.01 13.73
CA GLY A 288 -7.18 -1.57 13.21
C GLY A 288 -5.99 -0.64 13.39
N TYR A 289 -6.21 0.66 13.18
CA TYR A 289 -5.19 1.69 13.31
C TYR A 289 -4.59 1.73 14.72
N CYS A 290 -5.39 1.50 15.76
CA CYS A 290 -4.93 1.38 17.16
C CYS A 290 -3.87 0.30 17.38
N TYR A 291 -3.71 -0.64 16.42
CA TYR A 291 -2.77 -1.76 16.48
C TYR A 291 -1.77 -1.78 15.31
N ASN A 292 -1.50 -0.65 14.64
CA ASN A 292 -0.65 -0.58 13.43
C ASN A 292 -1.13 -1.52 12.30
N ARG A 293 -2.44 -1.71 12.20
CA ARG A 293 -3.13 -2.56 11.22
C ARG A 293 -4.15 -1.75 10.45
N ASN A 294 -4.67 -2.33 9.38
CA ASN A 294 -5.81 -1.77 8.67
C ASN A 294 -7.10 -2.49 9.11
N GLY A 295 -8.28 -2.05 8.65
CA GLY A 295 -9.55 -2.71 8.93
C GLY A 295 -9.75 -4.01 8.16
N ILE A 296 -10.99 -4.43 7.91
CA ILE A 296 -11.31 -5.72 7.27
C ILE A 296 -10.60 -5.86 5.91
N CYS A 297 -10.73 -4.87 5.04
CA CYS A 297 -10.14 -4.88 3.72
C CYS A 297 -9.68 -3.50 3.27
N TRP A 298 -8.83 -3.54 2.26
CA TRP A 298 -8.47 -2.43 1.41
C TRP A 298 -9.67 -1.91 0.59
N PRO A 299 -9.64 -0.67 0.06
CA PRO A 299 -10.65 -0.21 -0.90
C PRO A 299 -10.69 -1.09 -2.16
N SER A 300 -9.58 -1.76 -2.48
CA SER A 300 -9.51 -2.79 -3.54
C SER A 300 -10.17 -4.14 -3.17
N GLY A 301 -10.77 -4.27 -1.97
CA GLY A 301 -11.36 -5.51 -1.46
C GLY A 301 -10.37 -6.56 -0.93
N LYS A 302 -9.06 -6.32 -1.06
CA LYS A 302 -8.03 -7.24 -0.53
C LYS A 302 -8.08 -7.26 1.00
N LYS A 303 -8.16 -8.45 1.60
CA LYS A 303 -8.16 -8.63 3.07
C LYS A 303 -6.84 -8.13 3.68
N SER A 304 -6.89 -7.41 4.80
CA SER A 304 -5.71 -6.72 5.34
C SER A 304 -4.95 -7.48 6.45
N TRP A 305 -5.64 -8.43 7.11
CA TRP A 305 -5.13 -9.22 8.24
C TRP A 305 -4.59 -10.63 7.95
N PRO A 306 -4.63 -11.21 6.73
CA PRO A 306 -3.99 -12.50 6.50
C PRO A 306 -2.55 -12.52 6.99
N PHE A 307 -2.23 -13.45 7.90
CA PHE A 307 -0.87 -13.58 8.42
C PHE A 307 0.08 -14.16 7.37
N SER A 308 -0.36 -15.18 6.64
CA SER A 308 0.42 -15.82 5.57
C SER A 308 -0.51 -16.46 4.55
N HIS A 309 0.03 -16.77 3.37
CA HIS A 309 -0.68 -17.56 2.37
C HIS A 309 -0.99 -18.97 2.91
N ILE A 310 -2.15 -19.54 2.56
CA ILE A 310 -2.62 -20.83 3.08
C ILE A 310 -1.63 -21.98 2.85
N ARG A 311 -0.91 -21.97 1.71
CA ARG A 311 0.14 -22.96 1.39
C ARG A 311 1.34 -22.92 2.36
N ALA A 312 1.52 -21.83 3.09
CA ALA A 312 2.59 -21.67 4.08
C ALA A 312 2.11 -21.90 5.53
N TYR A 313 0.83 -22.25 5.75
CA TYR A 313 0.27 -22.40 7.09
C TYR A 313 1.05 -23.38 7.96
N THR A 314 1.34 -24.58 7.46
CA THR A 314 2.08 -25.59 8.23
C THR A 314 3.45 -25.08 8.69
N HIS A 315 4.13 -24.29 7.86
CA HIS A 315 5.42 -23.70 8.21
C HIS A 315 5.31 -22.70 9.38
N TRP A 316 4.22 -21.94 9.42
CA TRP A 316 4.03 -20.86 10.40
C TRP A 316 3.31 -21.29 11.66
N LEU A 317 2.41 -22.29 11.61
CA LEU A 317 1.62 -22.75 12.75
C LEU A 317 2.48 -23.12 13.97
N ALA A 318 3.62 -23.78 13.76
CA ALA A 318 4.53 -24.14 14.85
C ALA A 318 5.19 -22.92 15.53
N LYS A 319 5.20 -21.77 14.85
CA LYS A 319 5.97 -20.58 15.22
C LYS A 319 5.14 -19.45 15.83
N ILE A 320 3.82 -19.54 15.76
CA ILE A 320 2.93 -18.52 16.30
C ILE A 320 2.50 -18.86 17.73
N LYS A 321 2.13 -17.84 18.50
CA LYS A 321 1.66 -18.00 19.88
C LYS A 321 0.32 -18.77 19.90
N PRO A 322 0.04 -19.58 20.94
CA PRO A 322 -1.19 -20.38 21.04
C PRO A 322 -2.49 -19.58 20.86
N ARG A 323 -2.53 -18.31 21.29
CA ARG A 323 -3.68 -17.40 21.13
C ARG A 323 -4.18 -17.27 19.69
N TYR A 324 -3.29 -17.42 18.71
CA TYR A 324 -3.61 -17.28 17.29
C TYR A 324 -3.88 -18.63 16.60
N ILE A 325 -4.03 -19.71 17.39
CA ILE A 325 -4.30 -21.06 16.90
C ILE A 325 -5.71 -21.46 17.32
N SER A 326 -6.49 -21.97 16.37
CA SER A 326 -7.79 -22.57 16.63
C SER A 326 -7.85 -23.97 16.03
N THR A 327 -8.44 -24.90 16.78
CA THR A 327 -8.66 -26.28 16.33
C THR A 327 -10.10 -26.42 15.86
N ASN A 328 -10.28 -26.84 14.62
CA ASN A 328 -11.63 -27.09 14.09
C ASN A 328 -12.21 -28.42 14.63
N LYS A 329 -13.49 -28.68 14.33
CA LYS A 329 -14.21 -29.90 14.77
C LYS A 329 -13.53 -31.22 14.36
N ASN A 330 -12.67 -31.20 13.34
CA ASN A 330 -11.95 -32.36 12.83
C ASN A 330 -10.53 -32.48 13.41
N GLY A 331 -10.20 -31.73 14.48
CA GLY A 331 -8.88 -31.73 15.11
C GLY A 331 -7.80 -30.98 14.33
N LYS A 332 -8.12 -30.33 13.21
CA LYS A 332 -7.14 -29.60 12.40
C LYS A 332 -6.92 -28.20 12.98
N GLN A 333 -5.65 -27.90 13.29
CA GLN A 333 -5.22 -26.57 13.70
C GLN A 333 -5.19 -25.59 12.52
N THR A 334 -5.63 -24.37 12.78
CA THR A 334 -5.71 -23.27 11.83
C THR A 334 -5.29 -21.96 12.52
N ILE A 335 -4.86 -21.00 11.72
CA ILE A 335 -4.54 -19.65 12.23
C ILE A 335 -5.87 -18.89 12.37
N MET A 336 -6.12 -18.37 13.57
CA MET A 336 -7.24 -17.46 13.86
C MET A 336 -6.66 -16.13 14.31
N MET A 337 -6.88 -15.08 13.52
CA MET A 337 -6.36 -13.76 13.86
C MET A 337 -7.12 -13.17 15.05
N GLN A 338 -6.40 -12.41 15.87
CA GLN A 338 -6.88 -11.73 17.06
C GLN A 338 -6.27 -10.32 17.07
N LEU A 339 -6.89 -9.38 17.80
CA LEU A 339 -6.22 -8.12 18.10
C LEU A 339 -4.90 -8.40 18.85
N PRO A 340 -3.78 -7.74 18.47
CA PRO A 340 -2.51 -7.92 19.14
C PRO A 340 -2.53 -7.53 20.61
N GLU A 341 -1.86 -8.33 21.45
CA GLU A 341 -1.60 -7.99 22.86
C GLU A 341 -0.30 -7.17 22.99
N GLY A 342 -0.01 -6.69 24.22
CA GLY A 342 1.24 -5.98 24.54
C GLY A 342 1.26 -4.51 24.14
N GLY A 343 0.08 -3.90 23.96
CA GLY A 343 -0.05 -2.46 23.84
C GLY A 343 0.31 -1.73 25.14
N GLN A 344 0.84 -0.51 25.01
CA GLN A 344 1.30 0.31 26.14
C GLN A 344 0.29 1.38 26.57
N TYR A 345 -0.78 1.56 25.79
CA TYR A 345 -1.77 2.62 26.02
C TYR A 345 -3.08 1.99 26.49
N ASP A 346 -3.40 2.21 27.76
CA ASP A 346 -4.62 1.68 28.40
C ASP A 346 -5.81 2.59 28.10
N GLN A 347 -6.53 2.28 27.03
CA GLN A 347 -7.76 2.97 26.65
C GLN A 347 -8.94 2.71 27.59
N HIS A 348 -8.82 1.77 28.53
CA HIS A 348 -9.88 1.48 29.50
C HIS A 348 -9.83 2.41 30.70
N SER A 349 -8.67 3.02 30.96
CA SER A 349 -8.49 4.01 32.02
C SER A 349 -9.33 5.27 31.79
N GLU A 350 -9.85 5.84 32.88
CA GLU A 350 -10.61 7.10 32.83
C GLU A 350 -9.73 8.26 32.35
N GLU A 351 -8.44 8.24 32.67
CA GLU A 351 -7.47 9.24 32.20
C GLU A 351 -7.36 9.23 30.66
N TYR A 352 -7.21 8.05 30.05
CA TYR A 352 -7.09 7.97 28.60
C TYR A 352 -8.40 8.35 27.90
N LYS A 353 -9.55 7.91 28.43
CA LYS A 353 -10.87 8.31 27.91
C LYS A 353 -11.08 9.83 27.99
N ALA A 354 -10.63 10.47 29.07
CA ALA A 354 -10.69 11.92 29.20
C ALA A 354 -9.87 12.62 28.11
N ARG A 355 -8.66 12.15 27.82
CA ARG A 355 -7.82 12.67 26.72
C ARG A 355 -8.47 12.50 25.34
N LEU A 356 -9.10 11.36 25.08
CA LEU A 356 -9.83 11.15 23.82
C LEU A 356 -11.02 12.12 23.71
N LYS A 357 -11.79 12.28 24.79
CA LYS A 357 -12.93 13.19 24.86
C LYS A 357 -12.54 14.65 24.66
N GLU A 358 -11.46 15.11 25.30
CA GLU A 358 -10.93 16.47 25.17
C GLU A 358 -10.63 16.81 23.70
N ARG A 359 -10.12 15.83 22.95
CA ARG A 359 -9.79 15.98 21.53
C ARG A 359 -10.92 15.62 20.58
N ASN A 360 -12.13 15.35 21.08
CA ASN A 360 -13.30 14.88 20.32
C ASN A 360 -13.04 13.62 19.48
N ILE A 361 -12.13 12.75 19.92
CA ILE A 361 -11.78 11.52 19.22
C ILE A 361 -12.87 10.46 19.41
N VAL A 362 -13.36 9.92 18.30
CA VAL A 362 -14.38 8.86 18.23
C VAL A 362 -13.73 7.53 17.85
N LEU A 363 -14.10 6.48 18.59
CA LEU A 363 -13.70 5.10 18.37
C LEU A 363 -14.94 4.20 18.52
N PRO A 364 -14.99 3.05 17.82
CA PRO A 364 -16.10 2.12 18.00
C PRO A 364 -16.14 1.58 19.44
N ALA A 365 -17.34 1.39 19.99
CA ALA A 365 -17.53 1.00 21.39
C ALA A 365 -16.78 -0.30 21.79
N ILE A 366 -16.56 -1.19 20.82
CA ILE A 366 -15.77 -2.43 21.01
C ILE A 366 -14.34 -2.14 21.51
N ALA A 367 -13.76 -0.97 21.17
CA ALA A 367 -12.40 -0.59 21.54
C ALA A 367 -12.22 -0.47 23.07
N PHE A 368 -13.32 -0.22 23.80
CA PHE A 368 -13.32 0.02 25.25
C PHE A 368 -13.78 -1.19 26.07
N LYS A 369 -14.20 -2.29 25.43
CA LYS A 369 -14.57 -3.52 26.17
C LYS A 369 -13.36 -4.04 26.95
N SER A 370 -13.57 -4.49 28.19
CA SER A 370 -12.48 -5.02 29.04
C SER A 370 -11.75 -6.24 28.45
N THR A 371 -12.34 -6.89 27.45
CA THR A 371 -11.72 -8.01 26.72
C THR A 371 -10.81 -7.57 25.57
N THR A 372 -10.89 -6.30 25.16
CA THR A 372 -10.11 -5.74 24.06
C THR A 372 -8.70 -5.41 24.58
N PRO A 373 -7.60 -5.85 23.92
CA PRO A 373 -6.25 -5.55 24.39
C PRO A 373 -5.91 -4.06 24.37
N ASN A 374 -4.95 -3.64 25.19
CA ASN A 374 -4.43 -2.26 25.18
C ASN A 374 -3.95 -1.83 23.78
N PHE A 375 -4.09 -0.56 23.46
CA PHE A 375 -3.63 -0.01 22.18
C PHE A 375 -2.10 -0.04 22.05
N ILE A 376 -1.63 -0.29 20.83
CA ILE A 376 -0.22 -0.16 20.45
C ILE A 376 0.10 1.26 20.00
N VAL A 377 -0.90 1.99 19.49
CA VAL A 377 -0.76 3.37 19.03
C VAL A 377 -1.46 4.30 20.00
N ASP A 378 -0.77 5.36 20.42
CA ASP A 378 -1.40 6.43 21.19
C ASP A 378 -2.22 7.34 20.28
N ILE A 379 -3.48 6.96 20.04
CA ILE A 379 -4.42 7.74 19.23
C ILE A 379 -4.57 9.16 19.79
N ALA A 380 -4.64 9.30 21.11
CA ALA A 380 -4.77 10.59 21.79
C ALA A 380 -3.56 11.52 21.62
N SER A 381 -2.42 11.03 21.11
CA SER A 381 -1.22 11.83 20.81
C SER A 381 -0.98 12.06 19.31
N LEU A 382 -1.85 11.54 18.43
CA LEU A 382 -1.67 11.73 16.99
C LEU A 382 -1.90 13.20 16.58
N PRO A 383 -1.18 13.72 15.57
CA PRO A 383 -1.43 15.05 15.03
C PRO A 383 -2.86 15.20 14.52
N GLU A 384 -3.44 16.40 14.64
CA GLU A 384 -4.82 16.68 14.21
C GLU A 384 -5.07 16.34 12.73
N PRO A 385 -4.18 16.65 11.76
CA PRO A 385 -4.38 16.26 10.36
C PRO A 385 -4.55 14.75 10.21
N ILE A 386 -3.75 13.94 10.92
CA ILE A 386 -3.85 12.48 10.89
C ILE A 386 -5.18 12.02 11.50
N LEU A 387 -5.63 12.64 12.59
CA LEU A 387 -6.92 12.30 13.18
C LEU A 387 -8.08 12.61 12.22
N ARG A 388 -8.05 13.76 11.53
CA ARG A 388 -9.07 14.16 10.54
C ARG A 388 -9.05 13.23 9.34
N ASP A 389 -7.88 12.99 8.74
CA ASP A 389 -7.78 12.21 7.51
C ASP A 389 -8.32 10.79 7.66
N HIS A 390 -8.11 10.20 8.84
CA HIS A 390 -8.53 8.83 9.14
C HIS A 390 -9.90 8.75 9.82
N GLY A 391 -10.57 9.87 10.10
CA GLY A 391 -11.95 9.90 10.63
C GLY A 391 -12.08 9.68 12.13
N PHE A 392 -11.02 9.90 12.91
CA PHE A 392 -11.10 9.91 14.37
C PHE A 392 -11.81 11.14 14.89
N ILE A 393 -11.69 12.27 14.18
CA ILE A 393 -12.38 13.53 14.47
C ILE A 393 -13.05 14.01 13.19
N LEU A 394 -14.30 14.48 13.32
CA LEU A 394 -15.09 14.96 12.19
C LEU A 394 -14.77 16.43 11.83
#